data_AF-A0A5S9MIU4-F1
#
_entry.id   AF-A0A5S9MIU4-F1
#
_cell.length_a   1.000
_cell.length_b   1.000
_cell.length_c   1.000
_cell.angle_alpha   90.00
_cell.angle_beta   90.00
_cell.angle_gamma   90.00
#
_symmetry.space_group_name_H-M   'P 1'
#
loop_
_entity.id
_entity.type
_entity.pdbx_description
1 polymer ?
#
loop_
_entity_poly.entity_id
_entity_poly.type
_entity_poly.pdbx_seq_one_letter_code
_entity_poly.pdbx_strand_id
1 'polypeptide(L)'
;MRIDTSPMTKTPVPKVKRMRKKWNGDQLLALLFLAPSAVLLFIFVYGFIGWTGYVSLSNWTTLVPDFSFAGLRNYVMLFQDFRFQSDLRNTVFFFYFFIGAVIISGLALAILLDQKIKGNLFFGIYSSFRWPFPSLSQESYGNGF
;
A
#
# COMPACT_ATOMS: atom_id res chain seq x y z
N MET A 1 -31.13 -37.54 -51.83
CA MET A 1 -30.44 -36.71 -50.82
C MET A 1 -30.04 -37.63 -49.66
N ARG A 2 -28.80 -38.17 -49.66
CA ARG A 2 -28.33 -39.09 -48.62
C ARG A 2 -27.77 -38.25 -47.47
N ILE A 3 -28.39 -38.34 -46.31
CA ILE A 3 -27.91 -37.72 -45.08
C ILE A 3 -26.76 -38.60 -44.59
N ASP A 4 -25.54 -38.10 -44.70
CA ASP A 4 -24.33 -38.76 -44.21
C ASP A 4 -24.39 -38.79 -42.66
N THR A 5 -24.61 -39.99 -42.10
CA THR A 5 -24.66 -40.25 -40.66
C THR A 5 -23.31 -40.70 -40.11
N SER A 6 -22.20 -40.28 -40.73
CA SER A 6 -20.86 -40.58 -40.23
C SER A 6 -20.76 -40.24 -38.73
N PRO A 7 -20.42 -41.21 -37.87
CA PRO A 7 -20.37 -40.98 -36.43
C PRO A 7 -19.30 -39.92 -36.18
N MET A 8 -19.69 -38.83 -35.49
CA MET A 8 -18.74 -37.82 -35.06
C MET A 8 -17.68 -38.48 -34.18
N THR A 9 -16.52 -38.77 -34.77
CA THR A 9 -15.34 -39.26 -34.10
C THR A 9 -15.08 -38.31 -32.94
N LYS A 10 -15.29 -38.80 -31.72
CA LYS A 10 -15.02 -38.05 -30.49
C LYS A 10 -13.52 -37.80 -30.45
N THR A 11 -13.09 -36.65 -30.96
CA THR A 11 -11.71 -36.20 -30.85
C THR A 11 -11.38 -36.20 -29.36
N PRO A 12 -10.33 -36.90 -28.92
CA PRO A 12 -9.98 -36.96 -27.51
C PRO A 12 -9.66 -35.54 -27.06
N VAL A 13 -10.50 -34.99 -26.18
CA VAL A 13 -10.24 -33.70 -25.53
C VAL A 13 -8.86 -33.76 -24.87
N PRO A 14 -7.94 -32.85 -25.22
CA PRO A 14 -6.60 -32.85 -24.63
C PRO A 14 -6.74 -32.65 -23.12
N LYS A 15 -6.36 -33.68 -22.34
CA LYS A 15 -6.32 -33.59 -20.88
C LYS A 15 -5.31 -32.51 -20.52
N VAL A 16 -5.79 -31.33 -20.15
CA VAL A 16 -4.96 -30.26 -19.60
C VAL A 16 -4.29 -30.81 -18.35
N LYS A 17 -3.01 -31.15 -18.47
CA LYS A 17 -2.21 -31.65 -17.35
C LYS A 17 -2.07 -30.47 -16.39
N ARG A 18 -2.87 -30.44 -15.32
CA ARG A 18 -2.72 -29.47 -14.22
C ARG A 18 -1.28 -29.58 -13.72
N MET A 19 -0.42 -28.68 -14.18
CA MET A 19 0.94 -28.57 -13.67
C MET A 19 0.80 -28.22 -12.19
N ARG A 20 1.08 -29.20 -11.32
CA ARG A 20 1.21 -28.96 -9.90
C ARG A 20 2.42 -28.03 -9.76
N LYS A 21 2.17 -26.79 -9.36
CA LYS A 21 3.20 -25.77 -9.11
C LYS A 21 4.20 -26.38 -8.11
N LYS A 22 5.33 -26.85 -8.61
CA LYS A 22 6.40 -27.40 -7.80
C LYS A 22 7.07 -26.19 -7.17
N TRP A 23 7.07 -26.12 -5.84
CA TRP A 23 7.73 -25.03 -5.13
C TRP A 23 9.23 -25.21 -5.35
N ASN A 24 9.87 -24.24 -5.98
CA ASN A 24 11.31 -24.25 -6.20
C ASN A 24 12.02 -23.95 -4.89
N GLY A 25 13.23 -24.48 -4.67
CA GLY A 25 14.02 -24.21 -3.47
C GLY A 25 14.18 -22.71 -3.19
N ASP A 26 14.27 -21.90 -4.26
CA ASP A 26 14.38 -20.44 -4.19
C ASP A 26 13.12 -19.78 -3.57
N GLN A 27 11.93 -20.35 -3.79
CA GLN A 27 10.70 -19.86 -3.15
C GLN A 27 10.67 -20.19 -1.66
N LEU A 28 11.26 -21.31 -1.25
CA LEU A 28 11.41 -21.66 0.15
C LEU A 28 12.44 -20.78 0.85
N LEU A 29 13.57 -20.47 0.18
CA LEU A 29 14.54 -19.50 0.70
C LEU A 29 13.93 -18.10 0.78
N ALA A 30 13.23 -17.62 -0.25
CA ALA A 30 12.55 -16.33 -0.21
C ALA A 30 11.52 -16.26 0.92
N LEU A 31 10.74 -17.32 1.12
CA LEU A 31 9.78 -17.40 2.22
C LEU A 31 10.49 -17.46 3.57
N LEU A 32 11.64 -18.12 3.70
CA LEU A 32 12.39 -18.19 4.95
C LEU A 32 13.04 -16.85 5.33
N PHE A 33 13.46 -16.06 4.34
CA PHE A 33 13.94 -14.68 4.55
C PHE A 33 12.80 -13.72 4.89
N LEU A 34 11.62 -13.91 4.30
CA LEU A 34 10.44 -13.08 4.57
C LEU A 34 9.70 -13.50 5.84
N ALA A 35 9.77 -14.77 6.23
CA ALA A 35 9.10 -15.34 7.39
C ALA A 35 9.39 -14.58 8.70
N PRO A 36 10.65 -14.28 9.08
CA PRO A 36 10.91 -13.61 10.36
C PRO A 36 10.30 -12.21 10.43
N SER A 37 10.37 -11.42 9.35
CA SER A 37 9.76 -10.09 9.32
C SER A 37 8.23 -10.16 9.27
N ALA A 38 7.67 -11.10 8.51
CA ALA A 38 6.23 -11.33 8.45
C ALA A 38 5.67 -11.82 9.80
N VAL A 39 6.38 -12.71 10.49
CA VAL A 39 5.99 -13.22 11.82
C VAL A 39 6.03 -12.09 12.85
N LEU A 40 7.07 -11.25 12.85
CA LEU A 40 7.13 -10.09 13.73
C LEU A 40 5.96 -9.14 13.48
N LEU A 41 5.67 -8.81 12.22
CA LEU A 41 4.50 -8.01 11.87
C LEU A 41 3.21 -8.68 12.33
N PHE A 42 3.07 -9.99 12.15
CA PHE A 42 1.88 -10.71 12.56
C PHE A 42 1.67 -10.60 14.08
N ILE A 43 2.70 -10.90 14.86
CA ILE A 43 2.62 -10.88 16.33
C ILE A 43 2.42 -9.47 16.84
N PHE A 44 3.22 -8.50 16.40
CA PHE A 44 3.13 -7.14 16.94
C PHE A 44 1.86 -6.44 16.46
N VAL A 45 1.54 -6.48 15.17
CA VAL A 45 0.38 -5.76 14.64
C VAL A 45 -0.91 -6.45 15.06
N TYR A 46 -1.09 -7.73 14.70
CA TYR A 46 -2.35 -8.42 14.99
C TYR A 46 -2.47 -8.80 16.46
N GLY A 47 -1.36 -9.04 17.16
CA GLY A 47 -1.38 -9.19 18.61
C GLY A 47 -1.79 -7.91 19.33
N PHE A 48 -1.25 -6.74 18.97
CA PHE A 48 -1.71 -5.47 19.54
C PHE A 48 -3.16 -5.17 19.17
N ILE A 49 -3.59 -5.44 17.94
CA ILE A 49 -4.98 -5.24 17.53
C ILE A 49 -5.90 -6.15 18.34
N GLY A 50 -5.56 -7.43 18.49
CA GLY A 50 -6.33 -8.38 19.28
C GLY A 50 -6.41 -7.99 20.74
N TRP A 51 -5.28 -7.57 21.33
CA TRP A 51 -5.23 -7.06 22.71
C TRP A 51 -6.06 -5.79 22.88
N THR A 52 -5.91 -4.82 22.00
CA THR A 52 -6.67 -3.56 22.01
C THR A 52 -8.16 -3.82 21.82
N GLY A 53 -8.53 -4.77 20.95
CA GLY A 53 -9.90 -5.21 20.75
C GLY A 53 -10.49 -5.90 21.98
N TYR A 54 -9.73 -6.77 22.65
CA TYR A 54 -10.15 -7.41 23.90
C TYR A 54 -10.35 -6.38 25.02
N VAL A 55 -9.45 -5.40 25.12
CA VAL A 55 -9.57 -4.28 26.06
C VAL A 55 -10.77 -3.40 25.71
N SER A 56 -11.04 -3.12 24.43
CA SER A 56 -12.19 -2.29 24.03
C SER A 56 -13.54 -2.96 24.27
N LEU A 57 -13.60 -4.30 24.31
CA LEU A 57 -14.77 -5.11 24.68
C LEU A 57 -14.95 -5.27 26.20
N SER A 58 -13.93 -4.93 26.98
CA SER A 58 -13.94 -4.97 28.45
C SER A 58 -14.51 -3.67 29.01
N ASN A 59 -15.17 -3.73 30.19
CA ASN A 59 -15.87 -2.58 30.77
C ASN A 59 -14.91 -1.58 31.46
N TRP A 60 -14.01 -0.97 30.68
CA TRP A 60 -13.11 0.08 31.13
C TRP A 60 -13.78 1.46 31.00
N THR A 61 -14.91 1.65 31.69
CA THR A 61 -15.74 2.86 31.56
C THR A 61 -15.31 4.00 32.50
N THR A 62 -14.57 3.76 33.59
CA THR A 62 -14.14 4.80 34.55
C THR A 62 -12.92 4.33 35.36
N LEU A 63 -12.27 5.25 36.10
CA LEU A 63 -11.11 5.12 37.02
C LEU A 63 -11.14 3.96 38.05
N VAL A 64 -12.14 3.08 38.00
CA VAL A 64 -12.22 1.84 38.77
C VAL A 64 -12.18 0.67 37.77
N PRO A 65 -11.14 -0.18 37.78
CA PRO A 65 -11.00 -1.25 36.81
C PRO A 65 -12.00 -2.37 37.10
N ASP A 66 -13.12 -2.37 36.36
CA ASP A 66 -14.06 -3.49 36.34
C ASP A 66 -13.79 -4.38 35.12
N PHE A 67 -13.23 -5.57 35.34
CA PHE A 67 -12.94 -6.57 34.31
C PHE A 67 -14.19 -7.37 33.88
N SER A 68 -15.38 -6.81 34.05
CA SER A 68 -16.62 -7.44 33.61
C SER A 68 -16.74 -7.39 32.09
N PHE A 69 -17.06 -8.52 31.47
CA PHE A 69 -17.19 -8.65 30.02
C PHE A 69 -18.48 -7.94 29.55
N ALA A 70 -18.39 -6.62 29.30
CA ALA A 70 -19.54 -5.81 28.90
C ALA A 70 -19.90 -5.96 27.40
N GLY A 71 -19.03 -6.59 26.59
CA GLY A 71 -19.27 -6.85 25.18
C GLY A 71 -19.61 -5.56 24.41
N LEU A 72 -20.69 -5.58 23.63
CA LEU A 72 -21.14 -4.47 22.77
C LEU A 72 -21.82 -3.32 23.52
N ARG A 73 -22.13 -3.48 24.81
CA ARG A 73 -22.87 -2.48 25.59
C ARG A 73 -22.07 -1.18 25.81
N ASN A 74 -20.75 -1.30 25.91
CA ASN A 74 -19.83 -0.15 26.01
C ASN A 74 -19.89 0.71 24.74
N TYR A 75 -19.92 0.08 23.57
CA TYR A 75 -20.07 0.79 22.29
C TYR A 75 -21.42 1.52 22.20
N VAL A 76 -22.54 0.88 22.59
CA VAL A 76 -23.85 1.53 22.55
C VAL A 76 -23.90 2.76 23.45
N MET A 77 -23.35 2.68 24.66
CA MET A 77 -23.26 3.84 25.57
C MET A 77 -22.39 4.96 24.98
N LEU A 78 -21.24 4.62 24.38
CA LEU A 78 -20.35 5.60 23.75
C LEU A 78 -21.02 6.28 22.54
N PHE A 79 -21.73 5.52 21.71
CA PHE A 79 -22.47 6.06 20.56
C PHE A 79 -23.67 6.93 20.98
N GLN A 80 -24.21 6.74 22.18
CA GLN A 80 -25.28 7.59 22.75
C GLN A 80 -24.74 8.87 23.42
N ASP A 81 -23.42 8.96 23.65
CA ASP A 81 -22.81 10.16 24.21
C ASP A 81 -22.82 11.31 23.18
N PHE A 82 -23.39 12.45 23.58
CA PHE A 82 -23.46 13.65 22.75
C PHE A 82 -22.08 14.16 22.34
N ARG A 83 -21.08 14.06 23.24
CA ARG A 83 -19.70 14.50 22.97
C ARG A 83 -19.08 13.65 21.88
N PHE A 84 -19.24 12.33 21.97
CA PHE A 84 -18.72 11.40 20.97
C PHE A 84 -19.35 11.63 19.59
N GLN A 85 -20.67 11.87 19.52
CA GLN A 85 -21.33 12.21 18.26
C GLN A 85 -20.85 13.55 17.68
N SER A 86 -20.64 14.55 18.53
CA SER A 86 -20.10 15.85 18.13
C SER A 86 -18.68 15.72 17.58
N ASP A 87 -17.82 14.96 18.27
CA ASP A 87 -16.43 14.72 17.88
C ASP A 87 -16.33 13.94 16.58
N LEU A 88 -17.19 12.92 16.39
CA LEU A 88 -17.28 12.18 15.13
C LEU A 88 -17.66 13.10 13.97
N ARG A 89 -18.70 13.93 14.13
CA ARG A 89 -19.13 14.87 13.08
C ARG A 89 -18.03 15.88 12.75
N ASN A 90 -17.37 16.42 13.77
CA ASN A 90 -16.27 17.36 13.58
C ASN A 90 -15.08 16.71 12.87
N THR A 91 -14.70 15.49 13.26
CA THR A 91 -13.61 14.73 12.64
C THR A 91 -13.91 14.41 11.19
N VAL A 92 -15.14 13.97 10.89
CA VAL A 92 -15.57 13.66 9.53
C VAL A 92 -15.60 14.92 8.67
N PHE A 93 -16.17 16.02 9.18
CA PHE A 93 -16.19 17.30 8.47
C PHE A 93 -14.77 17.81 8.19
N PHE A 94 -13.89 17.77 9.20
CA PHE A 94 -12.47 18.12 9.06
C PHE A 94 -11.77 17.24 8.02
N PHE A 95 -11.98 15.92 8.04
CA PHE A 95 -11.38 14.98 7.08
C PHE A 95 -11.78 15.29 5.64
N TYR A 96 -13.07 15.49 5.38
CA TYR A 96 -13.54 15.83 4.03
C TYR A 96 -13.01 17.19 3.57
N PHE A 97 -13.06 18.20 4.44
CA PHE A 97 -12.53 19.52 4.13
C PHE A 97 -11.02 19.48 3.85
N PHE A 98 -10.27 18.75 4.68
CA PHE A 98 -8.83 18.58 4.55
C PHE A 98 -8.45 17.86 3.25
N ILE A 99 -9.10 16.74 2.93
CA ILE A 99 -8.85 16.01 1.67
C ILE A 99 -9.21 16.88 0.47
N GLY A 100 -10.36 17.56 0.51
CA GLY A 100 -10.75 18.50 -0.54
C GLY A 100 -9.70 19.58 -0.74
N ALA A 101 -9.23 20.20 0.35
CA ALA A 101 -8.20 21.23 0.32
C ALA A 101 -6.86 20.70 -0.23
N VAL A 102 -6.44 19.48 0.14
CA VAL A 102 -5.21 18.86 -0.36
C VAL A 102 -5.31 18.55 -1.86
N ILE A 103 -6.45 18.04 -2.33
CA ILE A 103 -6.66 17.76 -3.76
C ILE A 103 -6.67 19.07 -4.55
N ILE A 104 -7.43 20.06 -4.10
CA ILE A 104 -7.53 21.36 -4.77
C ILE A 104 -6.16 22.05 -4.79
N SER A 105 -5.45 22.09 -3.65
CA SER A 105 -4.13 22.70 -3.58
C SER A 105 -3.10 21.95 -4.41
N GLY A 106 -3.07 20.62 -4.36
CA GLY A 106 -2.18 19.79 -5.19
C GLY A 106 -2.44 19.97 -6.68
N LEU A 107 -3.72 20.04 -7.10
CA LEU A 107 -4.09 20.28 -8.48
C LEU A 107 -3.80 21.73 -8.92
N ALA A 108 -4.08 22.71 -8.08
CA ALA A 108 -3.75 24.11 -8.35
C ALA A 108 -2.23 24.29 -8.50
N LEU A 109 -1.44 23.64 -7.64
CA LEU A 109 0.01 23.64 -7.72
C LEU A 109 0.49 22.93 -8.99
N ALA A 110 -0.11 21.79 -9.35
CA ALA A 110 0.19 21.07 -10.59
C ALA A 110 -0.11 21.91 -11.84
N ILE A 111 -1.25 22.61 -11.87
CA ILE A 111 -1.63 23.50 -12.98
C ILE A 111 -0.68 24.71 -13.04
N LEU A 112 -0.34 25.30 -11.90
CA LEU A 112 0.61 26.42 -11.85
C LEU A 112 1.99 25.97 -12.36
N LEU A 113 2.40 24.75 -12.04
CA LEU A 113 3.62 24.13 -12.54
C LEU A 113 3.55 23.85 -14.05
N ASP A 114 2.41 23.33 -14.53
CA ASP A 114 2.19 23.03 -15.95
C ASP A 114 2.16 24.30 -16.81
N GLN A 115 1.60 25.39 -16.27
CA GLN A 115 1.55 26.69 -16.93
C GLN A 115 2.87 27.47 -16.84
N LYS A 116 3.62 27.36 -15.72
CA LYS A 116 4.87 28.12 -15.52
C LYS A 116 6.15 27.36 -15.88
N ILE A 117 6.12 26.04 -16.04
CA ILE A 117 7.31 25.21 -16.37
C ILE A 117 7.26 24.68 -17.81
N LYS A 118 6.79 25.52 -18.73
CA LYS A 118 7.36 25.50 -20.08
C LYS A 118 8.73 26.19 -20.04
N GLY A 119 9.76 25.43 -19.67
CA GLY A 119 11.16 25.78 -19.98
C GLY A 119 12.13 25.82 -18.80
N ASN A 120 13.14 24.94 -18.88
CA ASN A 120 14.54 25.19 -18.51
C ASN A 120 15.04 24.81 -17.11
N LEU A 121 14.25 24.85 -16.02
CA LEU A 121 14.82 24.62 -14.68
C LEU A 121 15.16 23.14 -14.40
N PHE A 122 14.25 22.21 -14.68
CA PHE A 122 14.48 20.78 -14.44
C PHE A 122 15.46 20.14 -15.43
N PHE A 123 15.45 20.59 -16.69
CA PHE A 123 16.40 20.11 -17.69
C PHE A 123 17.83 20.58 -17.38
N GLY A 124 18.01 21.79 -16.85
CA GLY A 124 19.31 22.33 -16.45
C GLY A 124 19.92 21.68 -15.19
N ILE A 125 19.08 21.28 -14.23
CA ILE A 125 19.53 20.56 -13.02
C ILE A 125 19.89 19.11 -13.36
N TYR A 126 19.08 18.44 -14.19
CA TYR A 126 19.37 17.07 -14.62
C TYR A 126 20.60 16.99 -15.52
N SER A 127 20.78 17.95 -16.45
CA SER A 127 21.99 18.00 -17.28
C SER A 127 23.26 18.30 -16.47
N SER A 128 23.18 19.20 -15.48
CA SER A 128 24.33 19.52 -14.61
C SER A 128 24.70 18.39 -13.65
N PHE A 129 23.72 17.63 -13.13
CA PHE A 129 23.99 16.53 -12.20
C PHE A 129 24.43 15.24 -12.90
N ARG A 130 24.08 15.05 -14.19
CA ARG A 130 24.38 13.84 -14.97
C ARG A 130 25.79 13.80 -15.54
N TRP A 131 26.55 14.90 -15.52
CA TRP A 131 27.84 14.98 -16.21
C TRP A 131 28.87 15.88 -15.52
N PRO A 132 29.84 15.30 -14.78
CA PRO A 132 31.14 15.92 -14.56
C PRO A 132 32.14 15.24 -15.51
N PHE A 133 32.28 15.71 -16.76
CA PHE A 133 33.47 15.33 -17.52
C PHE A 133 34.39 16.54 -17.54
N PRO A 134 35.45 16.52 -16.73
CA PRO A 134 36.57 17.41 -16.94
C PRO A 134 37.14 17.09 -18.32
N SER A 135 37.06 18.03 -19.25
CA SER A 135 37.75 17.98 -20.54
C SER A 135 39.27 18.15 -20.41
N LEU A 136 39.87 17.72 -19.29
CA LEU A 136 41.27 17.99 -18.94
C LEU A 136 42.20 16.79 -19.10
N SER A 137 41.85 15.77 -19.90
CA SER A 137 42.79 14.69 -20.24
C SER A 137 43.55 14.90 -21.56
N GLN A 138 43.34 16.03 -22.27
CA GLN A 138 43.93 16.26 -23.60
C GLN A 138 44.98 17.40 -23.68
N GLU A 139 45.37 18.02 -22.56
CA GLU A 139 46.49 18.98 -22.53
C GLU A 139 47.77 18.44 -21.85
N SER A 140 47.76 17.21 -21.32
CA SER A 140 48.90 16.62 -20.58
C SER A 140 49.43 15.32 -21.19
N TYR A 141 49.42 15.19 -22.52
CA TYR A 141 50.28 14.26 -23.28
C TYR A 141 50.88 14.92 -24.53
N GLY A 142 50.99 16.26 -24.51
CA GLY A 142 52.07 16.93 -25.21
C GLY A 142 53.20 17.13 -24.20
N ASN A 143 54.39 16.64 -24.52
CA ASN A 143 55.70 16.94 -23.89
C ASN A 143 56.10 16.05 -22.70
N GLY A 144 56.89 15.00 -22.96
CA GLY A 144 57.74 14.34 -21.96
C GLY A 144 57.95 12.84 -22.19
N PHE A 145 59.06 12.51 -22.85
CA PHE A 145 59.60 11.18 -23.24
C PHE A 145 59.18 10.63 -24.60
#